data_AF-Q0CH62-F1
#
_entry.id   AF-Q0CH62-F1
#
_cell.length_a   1.000
_cell.length_b   1.000
_cell.length_c   1.000
_cell.angle_alpha   90.00
_cell.angle_beta   90.00
_cell.angle_gamma   90.00
#
_symmetry.space_group_name_H-M   'P 1'
#
loop_
_entity.id
_entity.type
_entity.pdbx_description
1 polymer ?
#
loop_
_entity_poly.entity_id
_entity_poly.type
_entity_poly.pdbx_seq_one_letter_code
_entity_poly.pdbx_strand_id
1 'polypeptide(L)'
;MVAPYIDLDDGCNRRLDPLLAYPAWVRRTAPTGISNDAMGSVPQHPFFLRVIEVLQSYDRSWLLPYITVMYSTGPLFLSVIWKQYMSEMPNESSRVRILMPDEYNKFSWSFFTHHVGNSWHGKDARLIFWMGQHWIFLTFLGFLLAGTVGYCLWCSYGRLMVWGSKYRYRYAKLPSFISMPRLSSPSRGSRRAMPTLLRRVSFKDEEAGAVETSYELYSRRD
;
A
#
# COMPACT_ATOMS: atom_id res chain seq x y z
N MET A 1 22.13 -16.27 31.42
CA MET A 1 21.87 -14.94 32.02
C MET A 1 21.47 -14.00 30.89
N VAL A 2 20.45 -13.16 31.10
CA VAL A 2 20.03 -12.15 30.11
C VAL A 2 21.04 -11.01 30.10
N ALA A 3 21.52 -10.62 28.91
CA ALA A 3 22.41 -9.49 28.72
C ALA A 3 21.63 -8.31 28.12
N PRO A 4 21.63 -7.13 28.76
CA PRO A 4 21.00 -5.94 28.21
C PRO A 4 21.95 -5.17 27.27
N TYR A 5 21.37 -4.55 26.26
CA TYR A 5 21.93 -3.48 25.43
C TYR A 5 21.09 -2.22 25.67
N ILE A 6 21.74 -1.08 25.88
CA ILE A 6 21.10 0.20 26.18
C ILE A 6 21.89 1.29 25.47
N ASP A 7 21.21 2.13 24.69
CA ASP A 7 21.80 3.29 24.04
C ASP A 7 22.27 4.35 25.07
N LEU A 8 23.22 5.19 24.68
CA LEU A 8 23.85 6.15 25.58
C LEU A 8 22.94 7.29 26.02
N ASP A 9 21.83 7.50 25.33
CA ASP A 9 20.78 8.46 25.66
C ASP A 9 19.64 7.85 26.49
N ASP A 10 19.79 6.60 26.94
CA ASP A 10 18.90 5.98 27.92
C ASP A 10 19.59 5.77 29.27
N GLY A 11 19.06 6.40 30.30
CA GLY A 11 19.49 6.21 31.68
C GLY A 11 18.71 5.11 32.37
N CYS A 12 19.31 4.49 33.39
CA CYS A 12 18.61 3.54 34.26
C CYS A 12 17.92 4.28 35.40
N ASN A 13 16.58 4.28 35.43
CA ASN A 13 15.80 4.87 36.52
C ASN A 13 15.65 3.91 37.72
N ARG A 14 15.64 2.60 37.45
CA ARG A 14 15.60 1.55 38.48
C ARG A 14 16.37 0.31 38.03
N ARG A 15 16.55 -0.64 38.96
CA ARG A 15 17.16 -1.94 38.69
C ARG A 15 16.39 -2.70 37.61
N LEU A 16 17.14 -3.29 36.67
CA LEU A 16 16.60 -4.07 35.56
C LEU A 16 16.35 -5.54 35.92
N ASP A 17 16.62 -5.96 37.16
CA ASP A 17 16.44 -7.33 37.64
C ASP A 17 15.08 -7.96 37.30
N PRO A 18 13.94 -7.23 37.36
CA PRO A 18 12.65 -7.80 36.95
C PRO A 18 12.60 -8.23 35.48
N LEU A 19 13.41 -7.62 34.62
CA LEU A 19 13.50 -7.96 33.19
C LEU A 19 14.28 -9.25 32.94
N LEU A 20 15.07 -9.73 33.91
CA LEU A 20 15.81 -10.98 33.82
C LEU A 20 14.89 -12.22 33.82
N ALA A 21 13.63 -12.05 34.22
CA ALA A 21 12.61 -13.10 34.14
C ALA A 21 12.22 -13.46 32.69
N TYR A 22 12.50 -12.58 31.73
CA TYR A 22 12.12 -12.77 30.33
C TYR A 22 13.33 -13.19 29.49
N PRO A 23 13.22 -14.25 28.67
CA PRO A 23 14.31 -14.71 27.81
C PRO A 23 14.79 -13.65 26.82
N ALA A 24 13.86 -12.82 26.34
CA ALA A 24 14.16 -11.63 25.56
C ALA A 24 13.11 -10.53 25.78
N TRP A 25 13.55 -9.28 25.72
CA TRP A 25 12.68 -8.11 25.80
C TRP A 25 13.20 -6.96 24.94
N VAL A 26 12.29 -6.12 24.48
CA VAL A 26 12.56 -4.91 23.69
C VAL A 26 11.56 -3.81 24.05
N ARG A 27 11.90 -2.54 23.80
CA ARG A 27 10.94 -1.43 23.98
C ARG A 27 9.98 -1.30 22.80
N ARG A 28 8.77 -0.82 23.07
CA ARG A 28 7.83 -0.39 22.03
C ARG A 28 8.23 1.00 21.51
N THR A 29 8.28 1.15 20.19
CA THR A 29 8.48 2.45 19.54
C THR A 29 7.16 3.03 19.01
N ALA A 30 7.16 4.34 18.76
CA ALA A 30 6.07 5.07 18.10
C ALA A 30 6.48 5.46 16.67
N PRO A 31 5.57 5.46 15.69
CA PRO A 31 4.13 5.20 15.80
C PRO A 31 3.77 3.72 15.98
N THR A 32 4.59 2.78 15.50
CA THR A 32 4.34 1.33 15.60
C THR A 32 5.63 0.53 15.67
N GLY A 33 5.57 -0.63 16.32
CA GLY A 33 6.65 -1.61 16.32
C GLY A 33 7.52 -1.62 17.59
N ILE A 34 8.74 -2.11 17.44
CA ILE A 34 9.75 -2.24 18.50
C ILE A 34 10.94 -1.33 18.21
N SER A 35 11.64 -0.95 19.27
CA SER A 35 12.81 -0.08 19.20
C SER A 35 14.12 -0.86 19.32
N ASN A 36 15.19 -0.29 18.78
CA ASN A 36 16.56 -0.82 18.89
C ASN A 36 17.39 -0.12 19.99
N ASP A 37 16.77 0.74 20.78
CA ASP A 37 17.41 1.62 21.76
C ASP A 37 17.70 0.95 23.13
N ALA A 38 16.82 0.05 23.57
CA ALA A 38 17.02 -0.79 24.74
C ALA A 38 16.42 -2.18 24.50
N MET A 39 17.29 -3.18 24.63
CA MET A 39 16.97 -4.58 24.33
C MET A 39 17.67 -5.49 25.34
N GLY A 40 17.14 -6.68 25.56
CA GLY A 40 17.85 -7.70 26.33
C GLY A 40 17.51 -9.09 25.85
N SER A 41 18.49 -9.99 25.93
CA SER A 41 18.26 -11.40 25.60
C SER A 41 19.20 -12.35 26.31
N VAL A 42 18.78 -13.61 26.42
CA VAL A 42 19.70 -14.71 26.66
C VAL A 42 20.64 -14.90 25.46
N PRO A 43 21.83 -15.50 25.65
CA PRO A 43 22.70 -15.87 24.55
C PRO A 43 21.98 -16.76 23.53
N GLN A 44 22.26 -16.55 22.24
CA GLN A 44 21.71 -17.34 21.13
C GLN A 44 20.17 -17.35 21.05
N HIS A 45 19.51 -16.29 21.52
CA HIS A 45 18.06 -16.19 21.41
C HIS A 45 17.63 -16.17 19.91
N PRO A 46 16.69 -17.04 19.46
CA PRO A 46 16.42 -17.25 18.03
C PRO A 46 16.02 -16.00 17.25
N PHE A 47 15.27 -15.09 17.89
CA PHE A 47 14.93 -13.79 17.31
C PHE A 47 16.18 -13.00 16.89
N PHE A 48 17.16 -12.84 17.78
CA PHE A 48 18.35 -12.03 17.50
C PHE A 48 19.28 -12.73 16.51
N LEU A 49 19.34 -14.06 16.52
CA LEU A 49 20.05 -14.82 15.49
C LEU A 49 19.48 -14.53 14.10
N ARG A 50 18.15 -14.57 13.97
CA ARG A 50 17.48 -14.22 12.71
C ARG A 50 17.74 -12.79 12.29
N VAL A 51 17.69 -11.84 13.22
CA VAL A 51 18.00 -10.43 12.97
C VAL A 51 19.41 -10.28 12.38
N ILE A 52 20.41 -10.95 12.96
CA ILE A 52 21.80 -10.91 12.49
C ILE A 52 21.93 -11.55 11.11
N GLU A 53 21.30 -12.71 10.89
CA GLU A 53 21.36 -13.45 9.64
C GLU A 53 20.86 -12.63 8.45
N VAL A 54 19.74 -11.91 8.62
CA VAL A 54 19.15 -11.12 7.53
C VAL A 54 19.71 -9.70 7.43
N LEU A 55 20.50 -9.22 8.41
CA LEU A 55 20.96 -7.83 8.51
C LEU A 55 21.60 -7.32 7.21
N GLN A 56 22.49 -8.12 6.61
CA GLN A 56 23.18 -7.75 5.38
C GLN A 56 22.23 -7.61 4.18
N SER A 57 21.12 -8.35 4.14
CA SER A 57 20.14 -8.25 3.04
C SER A 57 19.34 -6.96 3.05
N TYR A 58 19.22 -6.32 4.23
CA TYR A 58 18.52 -5.06 4.44
C TYR A 58 19.43 -3.83 4.33
N ASP A 59 20.74 -4.02 4.13
CA ASP A 59 21.68 -2.94 3.84
C ASP A 59 21.37 -2.33 2.45
N ARG A 60 20.61 -1.24 2.45
CA ARG A 60 20.07 -0.60 1.24
C ARG A 60 20.20 0.91 1.38
N SER A 61 20.85 1.54 0.41
CA SER A 61 20.92 3.00 0.34
C SER A 61 19.71 3.58 -0.38
N TRP A 62 18.84 4.24 0.39
CA TRP A 62 17.69 4.98 -0.14
C TRP A 62 18.06 6.46 -0.36
N LEU A 63 17.27 7.14 -1.19
CA LEU A 63 17.47 8.57 -1.46
C LEU A 63 17.36 9.43 -0.19
N LEU A 64 16.50 9.03 0.75
CA LEU A 64 16.33 9.70 2.03
C LEU A 64 17.14 8.95 3.11
N PRO A 65 18.17 9.59 3.71
CA PRO A 65 18.97 9.00 4.79
C PRO A 65 18.15 8.43 5.95
N TYR A 66 17.07 9.10 6.34
CA TYR A 66 16.16 8.66 7.39
C TYR A 66 15.54 7.30 7.08
N ILE A 67 15.12 7.07 5.84
CA ILE A 67 14.57 5.76 5.42
C ILE A 67 15.65 4.70 5.46
N THR A 68 16.87 5.04 5.00
CA THR A 68 18.03 4.15 5.07
C THR A 68 18.30 3.69 6.49
N VAL A 69 18.45 4.62 7.44
CA VAL A 69 18.70 4.30 8.85
C VAL A 69 17.55 3.47 9.43
N MET A 70 16.29 3.90 9.25
CA MET A 70 15.14 3.21 9.81
C MET A 70 14.96 1.78 9.28
N TYR A 71 15.09 1.58 7.97
CA TYR A 71 14.76 0.32 7.30
C TYR A 71 15.93 -0.65 7.15
N SER A 72 17.18 -0.20 7.30
CA SER A 72 18.35 -1.08 7.26
C SER A 72 18.72 -1.62 8.64
N THR A 73 18.89 -0.75 9.64
CA THR A 73 19.38 -1.15 10.98
C THR A 73 18.60 -0.54 12.13
N GLY A 74 17.58 0.27 11.84
CA GLY A 74 16.79 0.98 12.85
C GLY A 74 15.56 0.24 13.36
N PRO A 75 14.67 0.96 14.08
CA PRO A 75 13.45 0.40 14.65
C PRO A 75 12.51 -0.26 13.64
N LEU A 76 12.41 0.27 12.41
CA LEU A 76 11.51 -0.29 11.40
C LEU A 76 11.99 -1.65 10.89
N PHE A 77 13.30 -1.81 10.66
CA PHE A 77 13.93 -3.09 10.35
C PHE A 77 13.62 -4.15 11.40
N LEU A 78 13.91 -3.86 12.67
CA LEU A 78 13.62 -4.78 13.78
C LEU A 78 12.14 -5.10 13.89
N SER A 79 11.26 -4.12 13.68
CA SER A 79 9.81 -4.30 13.73
C SER A 79 9.28 -5.26 12.67
N VAL A 80 9.82 -5.20 11.44
CA VAL A 80 9.43 -6.11 10.36
C VAL A 80 9.82 -7.54 10.72
N ILE A 81 11.06 -7.77 11.14
CA ILE A 81 11.55 -9.10 11.49
C ILE A 81 10.82 -9.63 12.72
N TRP A 82 10.59 -8.80 13.73
CA TRP A 82 9.86 -9.18 14.92
C TRP A 82 8.43 -9.61 14.60
N LYS A 83 7.74 -8.88 13.70
CA LYS A 83 6.40 -9.26 13.26
C LYS A 83 6.40 -10.61 12.54
N GLN A 84 7.36 -10.84 11.65
CA GLN A 84 7.53 -12.13 10.97
C GLN A 84 7.80 -13.25 11.98
N TYR A 85 8.74 -13.02 12.90
CA TYR A 85 9.12 -13.98 13.94
C TYR A 85 7.97 -14.32 14.88
N MET A 86 7.18 -13.34 15.34
CA MET A 86 6.01 -13.60 16.19
C MET A 86 4.87 -14.30 15.45
N SER A 87 4.76 -14.14 14.12
CA SER A 87 3.75 -14.82 13.32
C SER A 87 3.94 -16.34 13.28
N GLU A 88 5.16 -16.81 13.53
CA GLU A 88 5.52 -18.23 13.65
C GLU A 88 5.16 -18.84 15.01
N MET A 89 4.54 -18.05 15.92
CA MET A 89 4.11 -18.49 17.25
C MET A 89 5.23 -19.19 18.06
N PRO A 90 6.34 -18.49 18.34
CA PRO A 90 7.46 -19.08 19.05
C PRO A 90 7.06 -19.51 20.46
N ASN A 91 7.71 -20.57 20.96
CA ASN A 91 7.56 -21.05 22.33
C ASN A 91 7.84 -19.94 23.35
N GLU A 92 7.29 -20.05 24.55
CA GLU A 92 7.45 -19.06 25.62
C GLU A 92 8.93 -18.78 25.97
N SER A 93 9.81 -19.77 25.85
CA SER A 93 11.26 -19.61 26.06
C SER A 93 11.97 -18.78 24.98
N SER A 94 11.36 -18.64 23.80
CA SER A 94 11.89 -17.89 22.65
C SER A 94 11.06 -16.65 22.33
N ARG A 95 10.07 -16.35 23.18
CA ARG A 95 9.17 -15.23 22.96
C ARG A 95 9.83 -13.92 23.39
N VAL A 96 9.77 -12.92 22.51
CA VAL A 96 10.24 -11.56 22.80
C VAL A 96 9.12 -10.79 23.51
N ARG A 97 9.41 -10.26 24.70
CA ARG A 97 8.49 -9.42 25.47
C ARG A 97 8.64 -7.95 25.08
N ILE A 98 7.53 -7.22 25.03
CA ILE A 98 7.52 -5.80 24.69
C ILE A 98 7.26 -5.00 25.95
N LEU A 99 8.15 -4.08 26.26
CA LEU A 99 7.94 -3.07 27.28
C LEU A 99 7.04 -1.96 26.71
N MET A 100 5.91 -1.74 27.35
CA MET A 100 4.96 -0.69 27.00
C MET A 100 5.46 0.68 27.49
N PRO A 101 5.02 1.79 26.85
CA PRO A 101 5.50 3.15 27.15
C PRO A 101 5.59 3.51 28.63
N ASP A 102 4.57 3.16 29.41
CA ASP A 102 4.51 3.50 30.82
C ASP A 102 5.53 2.69 31.65
N GLU A 103 5.83 1.45 31.21
CA GLU A 103 6.81 0.59 31.86
C GLU A 103 8.24 1.08 31.66
N TYR A 104 8.52 1.72 30.53
CA TYR A 104 9.88 2.12 30.18
C TYR A 104 10.18 3.62 30.33
N ASN A 105 9.19 4.53 30.38
CA ASN A 105 9.45 5.97 30.54
C ASN A 105 8.31 6.72 31.26
N LYS A 106 8.59 7.94 31.72
CA LYS A 106 7.68 8.97 32.30
C LYS A 106 7.25 8.80 33.75
N PHE A 107 7.34 7.62 34.34
CA PHE A 107 6.93 7.40 35.73
C PHE A 107 8.11 7.09 36.64
N SER A 108 7.96 7.35 37.93
CA SER A 108 8.98 7.00 38.95
C SER A 108 9.27 5.50 39.01
N TRP A 109 8.31 4.66 38.60
CA TRP A 109 8.43 3.21 38.54
C TRP A 109 8.87 2.67 37.17
N SER A 110 9.08 3.54 36.17
CA SER A 110 9.57 3.14 34.86
C SER A 110 11.01 2.66 34.92
N PHE A 111 11.42 1.79 33.99
CA PHE A 111 12.77 1.23 33.94
C PHE A 111 13.84 2.24 33.51
N PHE A 112 13.52 3.12 32.56
CA PHE A 112 14.48 4.01 31.92
C PHE A 112 14.12 5.48 32.07
N THR A 113 15.14 6.34 32.00
CA THR A 113 15.00 7.78 31.75
C THR A 113 15.44 8.07 30.32
N HIS A 114 14.75 8.97 29.64
CA HIS A 114 15.09 9.35 28.27
C HIS A 114 15.86 10.67 28.25
N HIS A 115 17.02 10.65 27.60
CA HIS A 115 17.79 11.83 27.24
C HIS A 115 17.66 12.06 25.73
N VAL A 116 17.94 13.27 25.26
CA VAL A 116 17.76 13.61 23.85
C VAL A 116 18.88 12.97 23.00
N GLY A 117 18.62 11.81 22.39
CA GLY A 117 19.46 11.22 21.36
C GLY A 117 18.70 11.06 20.05
N ASN A 118 18.91 12.02 19.15
CA ASN A 118 18.26 12.08 17.84
C ASN A 118 19.18 12.74 16.80
N SER A 119 20.50 12.54 16.97
CA SER A 119 21.54 13.24 16.19
C SER A 119 21.53 12.88 14.69
N TRP A 120 21.03 11.69 14.36
CA TRP A 120 20.90 11.22 12.98
C TRP A 120 19.67 11.82 12.25
N HIS A 121 18.76 12.49 12.95
CA HIS A 121 17.60 13.14 12.34
C HIS A 121 18.02 14.39 11.53
N GLY A 122 18.07 14.22 10.22
CA GLY A 122 18.39 15.29 9.28
C GLY A 122 17.20 16.20 8.89
N LYS A 123 17.36 16.89 7.76
CA LYS A 123 16.29 17.69 7.14
C LYS A 123 15.18 16.82 6.56
N ASP A 124 15.55 15.67 6.03
CA ASP A 124 14.69 14.63 5.51
C ASP A 124 13.78 14.02 6.60
N ALA A 125 14.30 13.75 7.79
CA ALA A 125 13.50 13.31 8.93
C ALA A 125 12.37 14.30 9.26
N ARG A 126 12.73 15.60 9.32
CA ARG A 126 11.76 16.68 9.54
C ARG A 126 10.71 16.76 8.44
N LEU A 127 11.12 16.59 7.18
CA LEU A 127 10.19 16.55 6.04
C LEU A 127 9.21 15.38 6.17
N ILE A 128 9.69 14.18 6.50
CA ILE A 128 8.86 12.98 6.68
C ILE A 128 7.87 13.16 7.83
N PHE A 129 8.31 13.67 8.98
CA PHE A 129 7.41 13.94 10.10
C PHE A 129 6.38 15.01 9.77
N TRP A 130 6.78 16.08 9.07
CA TRP A 130 5.85 17.11 8.59
C TRP A 130 4.81 16.52 7.63
N MET A 131 5.23 15.69 6.66
CA MET A 131 4.31 14.98 5.77
C MET A 131 3.35 14.08 6.55
N GLY A 132 3.84 13.37 7.57
CA GLY A 132 3.02 12.53 8.45
C GLY A 132 1.99 13.33 9.24
N GLN A 133 2.34 14.51 9.74
CA GLN A 133 1.40 15.40 10.45
C GLN A 133 0.35 16.01 9.52
N HIS A 134 0.71 16.26 8.26
CA HIS A 134 -0.15 16.90 7.26
C HIS A 134 -0.68 15.93 6.19
N TRP A 135 -0.77 14.63 6.50
CA TRP A 135 -1.15 13.61 5.50
C TRP A 135 -2.51 13.88 4.86
N ILE A 136 -3.51 14.34 5.62
CA ILE A 136 -4.85 14.69 5.11
C ILE A 136 -4.77 15.82 4.08
N PHE A 137 -3.98 16.86 4.37
CA PHE A 137 -3.77 17.98 3.46
C PHE A 137 -3.11 17.52 2.16
N LEU A 138 -2.07 16.68 2.26
CA LEU A 138 -1.40 16.11 1.09
C LEU A 138 -2.33 15.23 0.25
N THR A 139 -3.18 14.44 0.90
CA THR A 139 -4.18 13.62 0.22
C THR A 139 -5.20 14.50 -0.52
N PHE A 140 -5.74 15.53 0.13
CA PHE A 140 -6.67 16.47 -0.50
C PHE A 140 -6.04 17.18 -1.70
N LEU A 141 -4.82 17.70 -1.53
CA LEU A 141 -4.07 18.36 -2.60
C LEU A 141 -3.81 17.39 -3.76
N GLY A 142 -3.46 16.14 -3.47
CA GLY A 142 -3.26 15.09 -4.47
C GLY A 142 -4.52 14.81 -5.29
N PHE A 143 -5.68 14.70 -4.65
CA PHE A 143 -6.97 14.52 -5.35
C PHE A 143 -7.36 15.75 -6.17
N LEU A 144 -7.12 16.95 -5.66
CA LEU A 144 -7.37 18.19 -6.39
C LEU A 144 -6.50 18.28 -7.66
N LEU A 145 -5.21 17.94 -7.55
CA LEU A 145 -4.29 17.90 -8.69
C LEU A 145 -4.69 16.82 -9.70
N ALA A 146 -5.02 15.61 -9.25
CA ALA A 146 -5.48 14.54 -10.13
C ALA A 146 -6.80 14.93 -10.84
N GLY A 147 -7.74 15.54 -10.12
CA GLY A 147 -9.00 16.02 -10.67
C GLY A 147 -8.82 17.13 -11.70
N THR A 148 -7.94 18.10 -11.43
CA THR A 148 -7.64 19.19 -12.38
C THR A 148 -6.95 18.68 -13.63
N VAL A 149 -5.95 17.80 -13.51
CA VAL A 149 -5.29 17.16 -14.65
C VAL A 149 -6.29 16.33 -15.47
N GLY A 150 -7.11 15.51 -14.80
CA GLY A 150 -8.16 14.72 -15.44
C GLY A 150 -9.18 15.59 -16.19
N TYR A 151 -9.60 16.70 -15.59
CA TYR A 151 -10.49 17.67 -16.22
C TYR A 151 -9.84 18.33 -17.45
N CYS A 152 -8.58 18.76 -17.36
CA CYS A 152 -7.85 19.33 -18.48
C CYS A 152 -7.72 18.34 -19.65
N LEU A 153 -7.43 17.06 -19.36
CA LEU A 153 -7.36 15.99 -20.35
C LEU A 153 -8.73 15.70 -20.99
N TRP A 154 -9.80 15.71 -20.20
CA TRP A 154 -11.16 15.55 -20.71
C TRP A 154 -11.55 16.70 -21.65
N CYS A 155 -11.27 17.94 -21.25
CA CYS A 155 -11.54 19.11 -22.07
C CYS A 155 -10.73 19.12 -23.38
N SER A 156 -9.45 18.73 -23.34
CA SER A 156 -8.62 18.66 -24.55
C SER A 156 -9.11 17.55 -25.49
N TYR A 157 -9.47 16.38 -24.97
CA TYR A 157 -10.09 15.30 -25.73
C TYR A 157 -11.42 15.72 -26.38
N GLY A 158 -12.30 16.36 -25.62
CA GLY A 158 -13.57 16.89 -26.15
C GLY A 158 -13.36 17.91 -27.27
N ARG A 159 -12.40 18.83 -27.11
CA ARG A 159 -12.05 19.81 -28.15
C ARG A 159 -11.50 19.14 -29.42
N LEU A 160 -10.63 18.13 -29.28
CA LEU A 160 -10.10 17.35 -30.41
C LEU A 160 -11.21 16.60 -31.16
N MET A 161 -12.14 15.98 -30.44
CA MET A 161 -13.28 15.26 -31.03
C MET A 161 -14.21 16.20 -31.80
N VAL A 162 -14.51 17.40 -31.25
CA VAL A 162 -15.33 18.41 -31.96
C VAL A 162 -14.61 18.94 -33.20
N TRP A 163 -13.30 19.16 -33.14
CA TRP A 163 -12.52 19.53 -34.33
C TRP A 163 -12.47 18.41 -35.38
N GLY A 164 -12.32 17.14 -34.96
CA GLY A 164 -12.40 15.98 -35.85
C GLY A 164 -13.78 15.83 -36.51
N SER A 165 -14.86 16.12 -35.78
CA SER A 165 -16.22 16.13 -36.32
C SER A 165 -16.44 17.25 -37.35
N LYS A 166 -15.93 18.46 -37.09
CA LYS A 166 -15.94 19.57 -38.06
C LYS A 166 -15.13 19.25 -39.32
N TYR A 167 -14.00 18.55 -39.20
CA TYR A 167 -13.22 18.06 -40.33
C TYR A 167 -13.98 17.00 -41.16
N ARG A 168 -14.61 16.02 -40.51
CA ARG A 168 -15.43 14.99 -41.20
C ARG A 168 -16.65 15.57 -41.92
N TYR A 169 -17.32 16.58 -41.33
CA TYR A 169 -18.47 17.23 -41.97
C TYR A 169 -18.07 18.07 -43.19
N ARG A 170 -16.85 18.63 -43.22
CA ARG A 170 -16.33 19.42 -44.35
C ARG A 170 -16.00 18.59 -45.60
N TYR A 171 -15.67 17.31 -45.43
CA TYR A 171 -15.42 16.38 -46.55
C TYR A 171 -16.67 15.60 -47.01
N ALA A 172 -17.79 15.67 -46.28
CA ALA A 172 -19.05 15.02 -46.65
C ALA A 172 -19.93 15.85 -47.60
N LYS A 173 -19.54 17.09 -47.94
CA LYS A 173 -20.22 17.90 -48.96
C LYS A 173 -19.43 17.92 -50.27
N LEU A 174 -19.50 16.85 -51.06
CA LEU A 174 -19.47 17.00 -52.50
C LEU A 174 -20.91 17.23 -52.97
N PRO A 175 -21.22 18.29 -53.72
CA PRO A 175 -22.55 18.47 -54.27
C PRO A 175 -22.79 17.46 -55.38
N SER A 176 -23.80 16.61 -55.22
CA SER A 176 -24.31 15.78 -56.32
C SER A 176 -25.13 16.64 -57.28
N PHE A 177 -24.44 17.33 -58.20
CA PHE A 177 -25.04 18.01 -59.36
C PHE A 177 -24.59 17.35 -60.66
N ILE A 178 -25.04 16.13 -60.95
CA ILE A 178 -25.21 15.67 -62.32
C ILE A 178 -26.51 14.86 -62.38
N SER A 179 -27.53 15.47 -62.97
CA SER A 179 -28.74 14.79 -63.42
C SER A 179 -28.35 13.96 -64.65
N MET A 180 -28.46 12.64 -64.57
CA MET A 180 -28.35 11.74 -65.72
C MET A 180 -29.71 11.08 -65.95
N PRO A 181 -30.26 11.11 -67.18
CA PRO A 181 -31.55 10.52 -67.45
C PRO A 181 -31.46 9.00 -67.41
N ARG A 182 -32.55 8.38 -66.93
CA ARG A 182 -32.75 6.93 -66.96
C ARG A 182 -32.59 6.41 -68.39
N LEU A 183 -31.70 5.45 -68.58
CA LEU A 183 -31.80 4.51 -69.68
C LEU A 183 -31.58 3.07 -69.17
N SER A 184 -32.44 2.22 -69.69
CA SER A 184 -32.65 0.81 -69.39
C SER A 184 -31.42 -0.10 -69.64
N SER A 185 -31.29 -1.09 -68.76
CA SER A 185 -30.65 -2.43 -68.94
C SER A 185 -30.88 -3.00 -70.35
N PRO A 186 -30.01 -3.86 -70.97
CA PRO A 186 -29.47 -5.06 -70.31
C PRO A 186 -28.13 -5.67 -70.82
N SER A 187 -27.69 -6.68 -70.06
CA SER A 187 -27.16 -7.98 -70.52
C SER A 187 -25.71 -8.36 -70.10
N ARG A 188 -25.61 -9.63 -69.66
CA ARG A 188 -24.47 -10.57 -69.67
C ARG A 188 -23.15 -10.05 -69.07
N GLY A 189 -22.61 -10.56 -67.95
CA GLY A 189 -22.66 -11.92 -67.42
C GLY A 189 -21.26 -12.53 -67.46
N SER A 190 -20.59 -12.67 -66.31
CA SER A 190 -19.58 -13.70 -66.07
C SER A 190 -19.26 -13.81 -64.57
N ARG A 191 -19.64 -14.96 -63.98
CA ARG A 191 -18.86 -15.88 -63.11
C ARG A 191 -17.93 -15.22 -62.07
N ARG A 192 -17.85 -15.62 -60.80
CA ARG A 192 -18.11 -16.91 -60.13
C ARG A 192 -17.87 -16.70 -58.61
N ALA A 193 -18.49 -17.57 -57.82
CA ALA A 193 -18.08 -18.03 -56.48
C ALA A 193 -18.14 -17.05 -55.29
N MET A 194 -19.17 -17.25 -54.44
CA MET A 194 -19.07 -17.01 -53.00
C MET A 194 -19.74 -18.18 -52.27
N PRO A 195 -19.02 -18.90 -51.40
CA PRO A 195 -19.65 -19.75 -50.42
C PRO A 195 -19.66 -19.09 -49.03
N THR A 196 -20.85 -19.19 -48.43
CA THR A 196 -21.13 -19.58 -47.04
C THR A 196 -20.81 -18.66 -45.87
N LEU A 197 -21.91 -18.19 -45.28
CA LEU A 197 -22.29 -18.34 -43.86
C LEU A 197 -21.59 -17.45 -42.83
N LEU A 198 -22.07 -16.21 -42.72
CA LEU A 198 -22.27 -15.57 -41.42
C LEU A 198 -23.38 -16.34 -40.67
N ARG A 199 -22.94 -17.28 -39.83
CA ARG A 199 -23.78 -18.03 -38.90
C ARG A 199 -24.36 -17.10 -37.83
N ARG A 200 -25.59 -16.66 -38.08
CA ARG A 200 -26.54 -16.20 -37.05
C ARG A 200 -27.00 -17.45 -36.29
N VAL A 201 -26.76 -17.51 -34.98
CA VAL A 201 -27.42 -18.48 -34.10
C VAL A 201 -28.41 -17.70 -33.23
N SER A 202 -29.70 -17.99 -33.42
CA SER A 202 -30.79 -17.64 -32.52
C SER A 202 -31.88 -18.70 -32.65
N PHE A 203 -32.61 -18.92 -31.55
CA PHE A 203 -33.78 -19.78 -31.26
C PHE A 203 -33.46 -21.14 -30.61
N LYS A 204 -33.68 -21.31 -29.28
CA LYS A 204 -34.93 -21.68 -28.51
C LYS A 204 -35.06 -23.22 -28.42
N ASP A 205 -35.42 -23.91 -27.33
CA ASP A 205 -36.15 -23.62 -26.07
C ASP A 205 -35.89 -24.77 -25.03
N GLU A 206 -36.47 -24.64 -23.82
CA GLU A 206 -36.64 -25.61 -22.70
C GLU A 206 -35.52 -25.64 -21.62
N GLU A 207 -35.74 -25.47 -20.32
CA GLU A 207 -36.93 -25.38 -19.44
C GLU A 207 -36.47 -24.84 -18.05
N ALA A 208 -37.43 -24.52 -17.18
CA ALA A 208 -37.33 -24.26 -15.73
C ALA A 208 -37.17 -22.80 -15.22
N GLY A 209 -38.32 -22.23 -14.82
CA GLY A 209 -38.53 -21.90 -13.40
C GLY A 209 -38.39 -20.43 -12.96
N ALA A 210 -39.47 -19.68 -13.15
CA ALA A 210 -39.90 -18.43 -12.50
C ALA A 210 -39.04 -17.81 -11.36
N VAL A 211 -38.73 -16.53 -11.55
CA VAL A 211 -38.55 -15.54 -10.47
C VAL A 211 -39.92 -14.93 -10.17
N GLU A 212 -40.32 -14.85 -8.91
CA GLU A 212 -41.01 -13.65 -8.43
C GLU A 212 -40.81 -13.41 -6.93
N THR A 213 -40.59 -12.14 -6.64
CA THR A 213 -40.30 -11.47 -5.38
C THR A 213 -41.55 -11.24 -4.53
N SER A 214 -41.45 -11.35 -3.20
CA SER A 214 -42.13 -10.43 -2.27
C SER A 214 -41.64 -10.54 -0.81
N TYR A 215 -41.22 -9.39 -0.29
CA TYR A 215 -41.16 -8.87 1.09
C TYR A 215 -41.66 -9.72 2.28
N GLU A 216 -40.84 -9.84 3.34
CA GLU A 216 -41.12 -9.53 4.77
C GLU A 216 -39.87 -9.89 5.61
N LEU A 217 -39.21 -8.93 6.28
CA LEU A 217 -39.36 -8.61 7.71
C LEU A 217 -39.31 -9.82 8.67
N TYR A 218 -38.18 -10.07 9.34
CA TYR A 218 -38.10 -10.08 10.81
C TYR A 218 -36.66 -10.25 11.33
N SER A 219 -36.43 -9.61 12.47
CA SER A 219 -35.23 -9.60 13.31
C SER A 219 -35.12 -10.87 14.16
N ARG A 220 -33.92 -11.12 14.72
CA ARG A 220 -33.64 -11.61 16.10
C ARG A 220 -32.98 -12.99 16.21
N ARG A 221 -31.78 -12.92 16.82
CA ARG A 221 -31.07 -13.86 17.75
C ARG A 221 -31.18 -15.36 17.50
N ASP A 222 -30.01 -16.00 17.45
CA ASP A 222 -29.40 -16.64 18.62
C ASP A 222 -27.87 -16.57 18.52
#